data_AF-A0A356AR92-F1
#
_entry.id   AF-A0A356AR92-F1
#
_cell.length_a   1.000
_cell.length_b   1.000
_cell.length_c   1.000
_cell.angle_alpha   90.00
_cell.angle_beta   90.00
_cell.angle_gamma   90.00
#
_symmetry.space_group_name_H-M   'P 1'
#
loop_
_entity.id
_entity.type
_entity.pdbx_description
1 polymer ?
#
loop_
_entity_poly.entity_id
_entity_poly.type
_entity_poly.pdbx_seq_one_letter_code
_entity_poly.pdbx_strand_id
1 'polypeptide(L)'
;MNREIVSLKPSGIRRFFDIANEMDNVISLSIGEPDFSTPWHVREEGIRSLEKGKTWYSPNRGFLELREEISRWFARRYHVEYDPKTQIVVTVGGSEAIDLCIRTLV
;
A
#
# COMPACT_ATOMS: atom_id res chain seq x y z
N MET A 1 -22.53 -4.64 16.86
CA MET A 1 -21.69 -4.47 15.65
C MET A 1 -22.39 -3.46 14.73
N ASN A 2 -21.66 -2.65 13.96
CA ASN A 2 -22.24 -1.61 13.08
C ASN A 2 -23.11 -2.27 11.98
N ARG A 3 -24.32 -1.71 11.70
CA ARG A 3 -25.28 -2.28 10.76
C ARG A 3 -24.77 -2.35 9.31
N GLU A 4 -24.02 -1.33 8.87
CA GLU A 4 -23.43 -1.29 7.54
C GLU A 4 -22.36 -2.38 7.37
N ILE A 5 -21.55 -2.63 8.40
CA ILE A 5 -20.55 -3.70 8.35
C ILE A 5 -21.22 -5.07 8.25
N VAL A 6 -22.33 -5.27 8.98
CA VAL A 6 -23.06 -6.53 9.01
C VAL A 6 -23.77 -6.83 7.69
N SER A 7 -24.13 -5.81 6.90
CA SER A 7 -24.80 -5.99 5.60
C SER A 7 -23.83 -6.26 4.44
N LEU A 8 -22.52 -6.07 4.63
CA LEU A 8 -21.51 -6.33 3.61
C LEU A 8 -21.43 -7.82 3.27
N LYS A 9 -21.49 -8.12 1.97
CA LYS A 9 -21.34 -9.50 1.48
C LYS A 9 -19.89 -9.97 1.62
N PRO A 10 -19.66 -11.23 2.00
CA PRO A 10 -18.32 -11.81 1.98
C PRO A 10 -17.67 -11.75 0.59
N SER A 11 -16.35 -11.64 0.55
CA SER A 11 -15.60 -11.63 -0.72
C SER A 11 -15.68 -12.97 -1.43
N GLY A 12 -16.23 -12.96 -2.65
CA GLY A 12 -16.26 -14.15 -3.51
C GLY A 12 -14.86 -14.63 -3.91
N ILE A 13 -13.92 -13.69 -4.08
CA ILE A 13 -12.51 -14.01 -4.36
C ILE A 13 -11.91 -14.78 -3.18
N ARG A 14 -12.14 -14.33 -1.95
CA ARG A 14 -11.60 -15.02 -0.76
C ARG A 14 -12.13 -16.44 -0.64
N ARG A 15 -13.44 -16.62 -0.85
CA ARG A 15 -14.07 -17.94 -0.83
C ARG A 15 -13.46 -18.89 -1.88
N PHE A 16 -13.18 -18.39 -3.08
CA PHE A 16 -12.54 -19.18 -4.13
C PHE A 16 -11.10 -19.58 -3.73
N PHE A 17 -10.32 -18.65 -3.17
CA PHE A 17 -8.98 -18.93 -2.66
C PHE A 17 -8.97 -20.00 -1.55
N ASP A 18 -9.93 -19.96 -0.63
CA ASP A 18 -10.02 -20.96 0.45
C ASP A 18 -10.24 -22.37 -0.11
N ILE A 19 -11.13 -22.52 -1.11
CA ILE A 19 -11.37 -23.82 -1.78
C ILE A 19 -10.11 -24.28 -2.54
N ALA A 20 -9.47 -23.37 -3.28
CA ALA A 20 -8.29 -23.71 -4.07
C ALA A 20 -7.11 -24.21 -3.20
N ASN A 21 -6.98 -23.70 -1.97
CA ASN A 21 -5.94 -24.11 -1.02
C ASN A 21 -6.18 -25.51 -0.41
N GLU A 22 -7.41 -26.03 -0.46
CA GLU A 22 -7.74 -27.37 0.04
C GLU A 22 -7.53 -28.46 -1.04
N MET A 23 -7.16 -28.08 -2.25
CA MET A 23 -7.01 -28.97 -3.39
C MET A 23 -5.54 -29.19 -3.75
N ASP A 24 -5.15 -30.44 -3.98
CA ASP A 24 -3.82 -30.75 -4.48
C ASP A 24 -3.67 -30.40 -5.96
N ASN A 25 -2.45 -29.97 -6.35
CA ASN A 25 -2.06 -29.69 -7.73
C ASN A 25 -2.84 -28.53 -8.42
N VAL A 26 -3.29 -27.54 -7.67
CA VAL A 26 -3.90 -26.32 -8.24
C VAL A 26 -2.83 -25.32 -8.69
N ILE A 27 -2.98 -24.79 -9.90
CA ILE A 27 -2.21 -23.66 -10.39
C ILE A 27 -3.04 -22.38 -10.17
N SER A 28 -2.56 -21.49 -9.30
CA SER A 28 -3.23 -20.23 -9.02
C SER A 28 -2.88 -19.16 -10.06
N LEU A 29 -3.88 -18.71 -10.82
CA LEU A 29 -3.78 -17.61 -11.79
C LEU A 29 -4.53 -16.35 -11.31
N SER A 30 -4.99 -16.35 -10.06
CA SER A 30 -5.84 -15.30 -9.48
C SER A 30 -5.10 -14.41 -8.48
N ILE A 31 -3.78 -14.59 -8.31
CA ILE A 31 -2.96 -13.81 -7.39
C ILE A 31 -2.80 -12.39 -7.95
N GLY A 32 -3.18 -11.40 -7.14
CA GLY A 32 -3.12 -9.97 -7.49
C GLY A 32 -1.85 -9.27 -7.04
N GLU A 33 -0.87 -10.00 -6.50
CA GLU A 33 0.44 -9.49 -6.09
C GLU A 33 1.56 -10.03 -6.99
N PRO A 34 2.69 -9.32 -7.09
CA PRO A 34 3.82 -9.81 -7.88
C PRO A 34 4.44 -11.08 -7.31
N ASP A 35 4.98 -11.93 -8.19
CA ASP A 35 5.66 -13.18 -7.86
C ASP A 35 7.15 -13.00 -7.49
N PHE A 36 7.67 -11.78 -7.63
CA PHE A 36 9.04 -11.44 -7.26
C PHE A 36 9.14 -10.88 -5.85
N SER A 37 10.28 -11.16 -5.20
CA SER A 37 10.63 -10.52 -3.93
C SER A 37 10.96 -9.04 -4.12
N THR A 38 10.64 -8.22 -3.13
CA THR A 38 11.11 -6.83 -3.04
C THR A 38 12.64 -6.77 -3.26
N PRO A 39 13.14 -5.87 -4.12
CA PRO A 39 14.57 -5.76 -4.42
C PRO A 39 15.45 -5.69 -3.17
N TRP A 40 16.61 -6.36 -3.20
CA TRP A 40 17.48 -6.51 -2.03
C TRP A 40 17.86 -5.18 -1.36
N HIS A 41 18.25 -4.17 -2.14
CA HIS A 41 18.64 -2.86 -1.62
C HIS A 41 17.53 -2.15 -0.82
N VAL A 42 16.25 -2.39 -1.14
CA VAL A 42 15.11 -1.86 -0.37
C VAL A 42 14.98 -2.60 0.96
N ARG A 43 15.14 -3.92 0.95
CA ARG A 43 15.10 -4.76 2.16
C ARG A 43 16.24 -4.40 3.10
N GLU A 44 17.44 -4.18 2.55
CA GLU A 44 18.64 -3.77 3.28
C GLU A 44 18.45 -2.40 3.97
N GLU A 45 17.90 -1.40 3.29
CA GLU A 45 17.61 -0.10 3.94
C GLU A 45 16.52 -0.20 5.01
N GLY A 46 15.57 -1.13 4.86
CA GLY A 46 14.61 -1.48 5.91
C GLY A 46 15.29 -2.03 7.16
N ILE A 47 16.19 -3.01 6.99
CA ILE A 47 17.00 -3.60 8.08
C ILE A 47 17.85 -2.51 8.75
N ARG A 48 18.59 -1.74 7.94
CA ARG A 48 19.46 -0.66 8.41
C ARG A 48 18.69 0.43 9.18
N SER A 49 17.44 0.70 8.78
CA SER A 49 16.59 1.65 9.51
C SER A 49 16.25 1.14 10.90
N LEU A 50 15.97 -0.16 11.05
CA LEU A 50 15.74 -0.79 12.34
C LEU A 50 17.02 -0.82 13.20
N GLU A 51 18.17 -1.16 12.61
CA GLU A 51 19.47 -1.14 13.30
C GLU A 51 19.82 0.24 13.85
N LYS A 52 19.45 1.31 13.12
CA LYS A 52 19.60 2.70 13.56
C LYS A 52 18.55 3.15 14.58
N GLY A 53 17.66 2.27 15.02
CA GLY A 53 16.61 2.57 15.98
C GLY A 53 15.50 3.50 15.45
N LYS A 54 15.26 3.52 14.12
CA LYS A 54 14.20 4.34 13.51
C LYS A 54 12.79 3.79 13.77
N THR A 55 12.36 3.81 15.03
CA THR A 55 11.10 3.22 15.51
C THR A 55 10.11 4.25 16.10
N TRP A 56 10.39 5.54 15.92
CA TRP A 56 9.52 6.63 16.38
C TRP A 56 8.40 6.94 15.38
N TYR A 57 7.44 7.75 15.82
CA TYR A 57 6.32 8.20 14.97
C TYR A 57 6.80 8.97 13.74
N SER A 58 6.19 8.64 12.59
CA SER A 58 6.34 9.47 11.39
C SER A 58 5.42 10.71 11.46
N PRO A 59 5.71 11.78 10.72
CA PRO A 59 4.75 12.86 10.52
C PRO A 59 3.47 12.32 9.86
N ASN A 60 2.30 12.84 10.20
CA ASN A 60 1.01 12.37 9.67
C ASN A 60 0.93 12.33 8.13
N ARG A 61 1.65 13.21 7.42
CA ARG A 61 1.68 13.24 5.95
C ARG A 61 2.77 12.36 5.34
N GLY A 62 3.60 11.73 6.17
CA GLY A 62 4.84 11.09 5.79
C GLY A 62 6.05 12.03 5.84
N PHE A 63 7.25 11.44 5.91
CA PHE A 63 8.52 12.15 5.89
C PHE A 63 8.64 13.03 4.63
N LEU A 64 9.19 14.23 4.80
CA LEU A 64 9.30 15.20 3.70
C LEU A 64 10.20 14.65 2.59
N GLU A 65 11.32 14.01 2.94
CA GLU A 65 12.27 13.46 1.98
C GLU A 65 11.61 12.43 1.04
N LEU A 66 10.71 11.59 1.59
CA LEU A 66 9.95 10.63 0.79
C LEU A 66 8.95 11.34 -0.15
N ARG A 67 8.24 12.36 0.35
CA ARG A 67 7.29 13.12 -0.48
C ARG A 67 7.99 13.88 -1.61
N GLU A 68 9.16 14.43 -1.35
CA GLU A 68 9.99 15.07 -2.38
C GLU A 68 10.44 14.08 -3.46
N GLU A 69 10.88 12.87 -3.09
CA GLU A 69 11.24 11.85 -4.07
C GLU A 69 10.03 11.34 -4.88
N ILE A 70 8.85 11.22 -4.25
CA ILE A 70 7.60 10.90 -4.96
C ILE A 70 7.29 11.99 -6.00
N SER A 71 7.35 13.27 -5.61
CA SER A 71 7.16 14.40 -6.53
C SER A 71 8.14 14.34 -7.72
N ARG A 72 9.44 14.15 -7.43
CA ARG A 72 10.47 14.02 -8.47
C ARG A 72 10.23 12.81 -9.38
N TRP A 73 9.78 11.69 -8.85
CA TRP A 73 9.48 10.50 -9.64
C TRP A 73 8.29 10.72 -10.58
N PHE A 74 7.22 11.36 -10.12
CA PHE A 74 6.08 11.74 -10.97
C PHE A 74 6.50 12.71 -12.08
N ALA A 75 7.33 13.70 -11.78
CA ALA A 75 7.84 14.64 -12.78
C ALA A 75 8.68 13.91 -13.87
N ARG A 76 9.57 12.99 -13.48
CA ARG A 76 10.39 12.23 -14.43
C ARG A 76 9.57 11.23 -15.26
N ARG A 77 8.61 10.55 -14.65
CA ARG A 77 7.91 9.40 -15.25
C ARG A 77 6.66 9.78 -16.05
N TYR A 78 5.98 10.84 -15.60
CA TYR A 78 4.68 11.26 -16.12
C TYR A 78 4.65 12.73 -16.53
N HIS A 79 5.72 13.50 -16.32
CA HIS A 79 5.77 14.94 -16.62
C HIS A 79 4.70 15.75 -15.88
N VAL A 80 4.37 15.32 -14.66
CA VAL A 80 3.44 16.01 -13.76
C VAL A 80 4.18 16.41 -12.49
N GLU A 81 4.02 17.67 -12.09
CA GLU A 81 4.62 18.22 -10.88
C GLU A 81 3.58 18.33 -9.76
N TYR A 82 3.96 17.90 -8.56
CA TYR A 82 3.17 18.05 -7.33
C TYR A 82 4.04 18.69 -6.26
N ASP A 83 3.54 19.73 -5.59
CA ASP A 83 4.23 20.32 -4.43
C ASP A 83 4.28 19.29 -3.28
N PRO A 84 5.47 18.81 -2.90
CA PRO A 84 5.59 17.81 -1.84
C PRO A 84 5.08 18.33 -0.49
N LYS A 85 5.06 19.66 -0.27
CA LYS A 85 4.58 20.27 0.98
C LYS A 85 3.07 20.35 1.08
N THR A 86 2.34 20.38 -0.04
CA THR A 86 0.88 20.62 -0.02
C THR A 86 0.05 19.57 -0.75
N GLN A 87 0.61 18.84 -1.72
CA GLN A 87 -0.15 17.98 -2.63
C GLN A 87 0.14 16.48 -2.51
N ILE A 88 1.00 16.05 -1.57
CA ILE A 88 1.34 14.63 -1.37
C ILE A 88 1.11 14.20 0.09
N VAL A 89 0.51 13.03 0.27
CA VAL A 89 0.32 12.34 1.55
C VAL A 89 0.71 10.87 1.38
N VAL A 90 1.50 10.33 2.30
CA VAL A 90 1.90 8.91 2.32
C VAL A 90 0.93 8.12 3.19
N THR A 91 0.44 7.00 2.68
CA THR A 91 -0.50 6.09 3.35
C THR A 91 0.08 4.68 3.44
N VAL A 92 -0.56 3.83 4.25
CA VAL A 92 -0.31 2.40 4.41
C VAL A 92 -0.95 1.64 3.25
N GLY A 93 -0.37 1.82 2.07
CA GLY A 93 -0.82 1.19 0.82
C GLY A 93 -1.94 1.95 0.10
N GLY A 94 -2.23 1.48 -1.12
CA GLY A 94 -3.18 2.14 -2.03
C GLY A 94 -4.64 2.03 -1.58
N SER A 95 -5.03 0.93 -0.91
CA SER A 95 -6.40 0.74 -0.42
C SER A 95 -6.78 1.79 0.64
N GLU A 96 -5.86 2.11 1.56
CA GLU A 96 -6.08 3.17 2.54
C GLU A 96 -6.18 4.54 1.86
N ALA A 97 -5.35 4.81 0.84
CA ALA A 97 -5.45 6.05 0.08
C ALA A 97 -6.84 6.24 -0.54
N ILE A 98 -7.40 5.19 -1.14
CA ILE A 98 -8.73 5.22 -1.75
C ILE A 98 -9.82 5.41 -0.67
N ASP A 99 -9.78 4.66 0.43
CA ASP A 99 -10.75 4.79 1.53
C ASP A 99 -10.73 6.20 2.13
N LEU A 100 -9.54 6.77 2.39
CA LEU A 100 -9.37 8.14 2.87
C LEU A 100 -9.96 9.15 1.88
N CYS A 101 -9.69 9.01 0.58
CA CYS A 101 -10.25 9.90 -0.44
C CYS A 101 -11.79 9.85 -0.49
N ILE A 102 -12.40 8.68 -0.31
CA ILE A 102 -13.87 8.55 -0.31
C ILE A 102 -14.44 9.21 0.95
N ARG A 103 -13.87 8.94 2.13
CA ARG A 103 -14.33 9.50 3.41
C ARG A 103 -14.17 11.02 3.54
N THR A 104 -13.29 11.64 2.76
CA THR A 104 -13.15 13.10 2.76
C THR A 104 -14.14 13.79 1.82
N LEU A 105 -14.71 13.05 0.86
CA LEU A 105 -15.63 13.59 -0.15
C LEU A 105 -17.10 13.28 0.14
N VAL A 106 -17.39 12.17 0.83
CA VAL A 106 -18.73 11.67 1.15
C VAL A 106 -18.94 11.67 2.66
#